data_AF-A0A9D2APL8-F1
#
_entry.id   AF-A0A9D2APL8-F1
#
_cell.length_a   1.000
_cell.length_b   1.000
_cell.length_c   1.000
_cell.angle_alpha   90.00
_cell.angle_beta   90.00
_cell.angle_gamma   90.00
#
_symmetry.space_group_name_H-M   'P 1'
#
loop_
_entity.id
_entity.type
_entity.pdbx_description
1 polymer ?
#
loop_
_entity_poly.entity_id
_entity_poly.type
_entity_poly.pdbx_seq_one_letter_code
_entity_poly.pdbx_strand_id
1 'polypeptide(L)'
;MGAFDRVLSGIPGLDDLLDYIRMGDNVVWQVTDLEEFRNFMEPFVEQAIGDRRNLIYMRFADHEPLLSPREGLKIFEFNPDKGFEAFTVDIYNRITIEGKDAFYVFDSLSSLQSVWYTDLMMGNFFRVTCPYLFKLDTVAYFPLL
;
A
#
# COMPACT_ATOMS: atom_id res chain seq x y z
N MET A 1 -1.07 -17.54 6.29
CA MET A 1 -0.94 -17.33 7.76
C MET A 1 -2.34 -17.25 8.38
N GLY A 2 -2.50 -17.12 9.69
CA GLY A 2 -3.82 -16.86 10.28
C GLY A 2 -4.14 -15.36 10.18
N ALA A 3 -5.41 -15.01 9.96
CA ALA A 3 -5.85 -13.63 10.22
C ALA A 3 -5.42 -13.27 11.66
N PHE A 4 -4.87 -12.06 11.86
CA PHE A 4 -4.30 -11.57 13.13
C PHE A 4 -2.86 -11.98 13.48
N ASP A 5 -2.08 -12.55 12.57
CA ASP A 5 -0.63 -12.70 12.80
C ASP A 5 0.05 -11.32 12.87
N ARG A 6 0.97 -11.15 13.83
CA ARG A 6 1.70 -9.90 14.06
C ARG A 6 2.70 -9.64 12.95
N VAL A 7 2.74 -8.39 12.51
CA VAL A 7 3.65 -7.87 11.48
C VAL A 7 4.44 -6.71 12.09
N LEU A 8 5.76 -6.77 11.95
CA LEU A 8 6.66 -5.72 12.38
C LEU A 8 6.62 -4.56 11.37
N SER A 9 6.50 -3.34 11.88
CA SER A 9 6.59 -2.11 11.07
C SER A 9 8.04 -1.74 10.73
N GLY A 10 9.02 -2.41 11.34
CA GLY A 10 10.44 -2.03 11.27
C GLY A 10 10.82 -0.91 12.24
N ILE A 11 9.85 -0.38 13.02
CA ILE A 11 10.06 0.64 14.04
C ILE A 11 9.63 0.08 15.40
N PRO A 12 10.56 -0.38 16.25
CA PRO A 12 10.21 -1.07 17.51
C PRO A 12 9.28 -0.25 18.42
N GLY A 13 9.51 1.06 18.54
CA GLY A 13 8.66 1.92 19.36
C GLY A 13 7.23 2.08 18.82
N LEU A 14 7.04 1.97 17.50
CA LEU A 14 5.72 1.99 16.87
C LEU A 14 5.00 0.65 17.07
N ASP A 15 5.74 -0.45 16.93
CA ASP A 15 5.23 -1.80 17.15
C ASP A 15 4.72 -1.96 18.59
N ASP A 16 5.47 -1.48 19.58
CA ASP A 16 5.04 -1.51 20.98
C ASP A 16 3.82 -0.62 21.23
N LEU A 17 3.77 0.57 20.60
CA LEU A 17 2.68 1.54 20.78
C LEU A 17 1.36 1.04 20.20
N LEU A 18 1.40 0.43 19.00
CA LEU A 18 0.21 -0.02 18.28
C LEU A 18 -0.17 -1.47 18.61
N ASP A 19 0.62 -2.16 19.45
CA ASP A 19 0.61 -3.61 19.59
C ASP A 19 0.74 -4.30 18.21
N TYR A 20 1.69 -3.86 17.38
CA TYR A 20 2.02 -4.38 16.04
C TYR A 20 0.93 -4.22 14.98
N ILE A 21 1.32 -4.31 13.72
CA ILE A 21 0.39 -4.43 12.59
C ILE A 21 -0.13 -5.89 12.52
N ARG A 22 -1.28 -6.11 11.90
CA ARG A 22 -1.87 -7.43 11.69
C ARG A 22 -1.98 -7.76 10.22
N MET A 23 -1.85 -9.05 9.88
CA MET A 23 -2.26 -9.55 8.57
C MET A 23 -3.73 -9.18 8.31
N GLY A 24 -3.98 -8.56 7.16
CA GLY A 24 -5.27 -7.98 6.77
C GLY A 24 -5.35 -6.45 6.88
N ASP A 25 -4.40 -5.80 7.57
CA ASP A 25 -4.46 -4.36 7.82
C ASP A 25 -4.22 -3.52 6.56
N ASN A 26 -5.01 -2.45 6.45
CA ASN A 26 -4.76 -1.33 5.54
C ASN A 26 -4.32 -0.14 6.40
N VAL A 27 -3.02 0.13 6.42
CA VAL A 27 -2.41 1.19 7.22
C VAL A 27 -2.37 2.48 6.38
N VAL A 28 -3.23 3.43 6.73
CA VAL A 28 -3.31 4.74 6.08
C VAL A 28 -2.55 5.76 6.93
N TRP A 29 -1.53 6.37 6.33
CA TRP A 29 -0.68 7.37 6.95
C TRP A 29 -1.10 8.76 6.51
N GLN A 30 -1.72 9.50 7.42
CA GLN A 30 -1.97 10.92 7.22
C GLN A 30 -0.70 11.70 7.54
N VAL A 31 -0.11 12.33 6.52
CA VAL A 31 1.18 13.03 6.61
C VAL A 31 1.10 14.40 5.94
N THR A 32 2.00 15.32 6.29
CA THR A 32 2.00 16.65 5.67
C THR A 32 2.76 16.68 4.35
N ASP A 33 3.73 15.78 4.17
CA ASP A 33 4.47 15.57 2.93
C ASP A 33 4.91 14.10 2.79
N LEU A 34 5.44 13.76 1.62
CA LEU A 34 5.88 12.39 1.33
C LEU A 34 7.22 12.03 1.98
N GLU A 35 8.03 13.00 2.39
CA GLU A 35 9.27 12.73 3.14
C GLU A 35 8.95 12.23 4.55
N GLU A 36 7.91 12.78 5.19
CA GLU A 36 7.37 12.24 6.44
C GLU A 36 6.90 10.79 6.26
N PHE A 37 6.20 10.49 5.17
CA PHE A 37 5.80 9.11 4.87
C PHE A 37 6.99 8.18 4.70
N ARG A 38 8.07 8.63 4.04
CA ARG A 38 9.29 7.83 3.84
C ARG A 38 9.89 7.35 5.16
N ASN A 39 9.81 8.15 6.22
CA ASN A 39 10.32 7.78 7.54
C ASN A 39 9.61 6.55 8.14
N PHE A 40 8.35 6.29 7.78
CA PHE A 40 7.58 5.12 8.22
C PHE A 40 7.63 3.97 7.19
N MET A 41 7.66 4.33 5.91
CA MET A 41 7.58 3.38 4.81
C MET A 41 8.90 2.65 4.56
N GLU A 42 10.06 3.32 4.62
CA GLU A 42 11.36 2.67 4.42
C GLU A 42 11.64 1.58 5.48
N PRO A 43 11.46 1.82 6.80
CA PRO A 43 11.63 0.75 7.79
C PRO A 43 10.72 -0.46 7.57
N PHE A 44 9.47 -0.22 7.18
CA PHE A 44 8.52 -1.30 6.86
C PHE A 44 8.96 -2.12 5.65
N VAL A 45 9.45 -1.45 4.61
CA VAL A 45 9.98 -2.09 3.40
C VAL A 45 11.20 -2.95 3.72
N GLU A 46 12.17 -2.42 4.46
CA GLU A 46 13.37 -3.14 4.84
C GLU A 46 13.04 -4.35 5.74
N GLN A 47 12.11 -4.18 6.68
CA GLN A 47 11.61 -5.28 7.51
C GLN A 47 10.93 -6.36 6.67
N ALA A 48 10.04 -5.98 5.74
CA ALA A 48 9.32 -6.91 4.88
C ALA A 48 10.28 -7.69 3.96
N ILE A 49 11.32 -7.03 3.43
CA ILE A 49 12.38 -7.67 2.62
C ILE A 49 13.19 -8.65 3.49
N GLY A 50 13.59 -8.24 4.70
CA GLY A 50 14.30 -9.10 5.66
C GLY A 50 13.51 -10.35 6.03
N ASP A 51 12.19 -10.20 6.17
CA ASP A 51 11.24 -11.29 6.44
C ASP A 51 10.88 -12.11 5.18
N ARG A 52 11.45 -11.79 4.02
CA ARG A 52 11.21 -12.44 2.72
C ARG A 52 9.73 -12.44 2.32
N ARG A 53 9.03 -11.34 2.62
CA ARG A 53 7.64 -11.13 2.22
C ARG A 53 7.55 -10.87 0.72
N ASN A 54 6.42 -11.21 0.12
CA ASN A 54 6.10 -10.80 -1.24
C ASN A 54 5.73 -9.31 -1.20
N LEU A 55 6.72 -8.43 -1.36
CA LEU A 55 6.55 -6.98 -1.28
C LEU A 55 6.36 -6.35 -2.66
N ILE A 56 5.30 -5.55 -2.79
CA ILE A 56 4.88 -4.92 -4.03
C ILE A 56 4.68 -3.42 -3.83
N TYR A 57 5.31 -2.63 -4.69
CA TYR A 57 5.05 -1.21 -4.82
C TYR A 57 4.10 -0.95 -5.99
N MET A 58 2.94 -0.37 -5.68
CA MET A 58 1.89 0.02 -6.61
C MET A 58 2.07 1.49 -6.97
N ARG A 59 2.77 1.74 -8.08
CA ARG A 59 3.11 3.07 -8.55
C ARG A 59 2.05 3.59 -9.54
N PHE A 60 1.52 4.79 -9.31
CA PHE A 60 0.54 5.42 -10.19
C PHE A 60 0.53 6.96 -10.13
N ALA A 61 1.32 7.57 -9.26
CA ALA A 61 1.36 9.02 -9.09
C ALA A 61 2.56 9.66 -9.79
N ASP A 62 2.40 10.95 -10.11
CA ASP A 62 3.41 11.75 -10.82
C ASP A 62 4.54 12.28 -9.93
N HIS A 63 4.43 12.12 -8.60
CA HIS A 63 5.52 12.48 -7.69
C HIS A 63 6.73 11.56 -7.91
N GLU A 64 7.90 11.98 -7.41
CA GLU A 64 9.09 11.13 -7.39
C GLU A 64 8.77 9.77 -6.76
N PRO A 65 9.22 8.64 -7.33
CA PRO A 65 8.86 7.32 -6.82
C PRO A 65 9.29 7.18 -5.36
N LEU A 66 8.41 6.59 -4.56
CA LEU A 66 8.65 6.35 -3.15
C LEU A 66 9.73 5.29 -2.95
N LEU A 67 9.82 4.32 -3.86
CA LEU A 67 10.80 3.24 -3.78
C LEU A 67 11.55 3.07 -5.10
N SER A 68 12.87 2.90 -5.00
CA SER A 68 13.73 2.48 -6.11
C SER A 68 13.81 0.95 -6.23
N PRO A 69 14.04 0.41 -7.45
CA PRO A 69 14.24 -1.02 -7.66
C PRO A 69 15.33 -1.60 -6.74
N ARG A 70 15.00 -2.67 -6.01
CA ARG A 70 15.92 -3.39 -5.12
C ARG A 70 15.51 -4.86 -5.00
N GLU A 71 16.43 -5.73 -4.59
CA GLU A 71 16.13 -7.15 -4.39
C GLU A 71 15.04 -7.32 -3.32
N GLY A 72 14.07 -8.21 -3.57
CA GLY A 72 12.92 -8.41 -2.68
C GLY A 72 11.74 -7.47 -2.91
N LEU A 73 11.85 -6.47 -3.79
CA LEU A 73 10.77 -5.54 -4.13
C LEU A 73 10.31 -5.71 -5.59
N LYS A 74 9.00 -5.88 -5.79
CA LYS A 74 8.36 -5.79 -7.11
C LYS A 74 7.75 -4.41 -7.28
N ILE A 75 7.96 -3.77 -8.44
CA ILE A 75 7.35 -2.47 -8.74
C ILE A 75 6.44 -2.63 -9.96
N PHE A 76 5.19 -2.18 -9.83
CA PHE A 76 4.22 -2.16 -10.93
C PHE A 76 3.68 -0.76 -11.13
N GLU A 77 3.68 -0.31 -12.38
CA GLU A 77 3.17 1.00 -12.77
C GLU A 77 1.74 0.88 -13.31
N PHE A 78 0.88 1.81 -12.89
CA PHE A 78 -0.52 1.91 -13.28
C PHE A 78 -0.80 3.33 -13.77
N ASN A 79 -1.69 3.45 -14.74
CA ASN A 79 -2.04 4.74 -15.32
C ASN A 79 -3.44 5.17 -14.83
N PRO A 80 -3.56 6.19 -13.96
CA PRO A 80 -4.85 6.66 -13.46
C PRO A 80 -5.69 7.40 -14.51
N ASP A 81 -5.09 7.88 -15.61
CA ASP A 81 -5.77 8.58 -16.72
C ASP A 81 -6.63 7.65 -17.58
N LYS A 82 -6.51 6.33 -17.43
CA LYS A 82 -7.41 5.36 -18.06
C LYS A 82 -8.85 5.46 -17.55
N GLY A 83 -9.09 6.25 -16.49
CA GLY A 83 -10.35 6.37 -15.81
C GLY A 83 -10.48 5.35 -14.67
N PHE A 84 -11.33 5.69 -13.71
CA PHE A 84 -11.48 4.96 -12.44
C PHE A 84 -11.71 3.46 -12.60
N GLU A 85 -12.65 3.05 -13.46
CA GLU A 85 -13.01 1.63 -13.59
C GLU A 85 -11.85 0.81 -14.12
N ALA A 86 -11.22 1.24 -15.21
CA ALA A 86 -10.09 0.55 -15.82
C ALA A 86 -8.89 0.50 -14.86
N PHE A 87 -8.58 1.60 -14.18
CA PHE A 87 -7.52 1.64 -13.17
C PHE A 87 -7.80 0.67 -12.01
N THR A 88 -9.02 0.69 -11.46
CA THR A 88 -9.40 -0.15 -10.33
C THR A 88 -9.33 -1.63 -10.71
N VAL A 89 -9.73 -1.98 -11.94
CA VAL A 89 -9.60 -3.34 -12.48
C VAL A 89 -8.13 -3.74 -12.62
N ASP A 90 -7.26 -2.86 -13.10
CA ASP A 90 -5.82 -3.14 -13.21
C ASP A 90 -5.19 -3.43 -11.83
N ILE A 91 -5.50 -2.60 -10.82
CA ILE A 91 -5.05 -2.81 -9.43
C ILE A 91 -5.60 -4.12 -8.87
N TYR A 92 -6.91 -4.38 -9.04
CA TYR A 92 -7.56 -5.60 -8.55
C TYR A 92 -6.93 -6.85 -9.17
N ASN A 93 -6.68 -6.84 -10.48
CA ASN A 93 -6.03 -7.95 -11.19
C ASN A 93 -4.61 -8.16 -10.67
N ARG A 94 -3.85 -7.09 -10.41
CA ARG A 94 -2.52 -7.24 -9.81
C ARG A 94 -2.60 -7.88 -8.43
N ILE A 95 -3.47 -7.40 -7.55
CA ILE A 95 -3.68 -7.98 -6.22
C ILE A 95 -4.05 -9.46 -6.34
N THR A 96 -4.92 -9.82 -7.29
CA THR A 96 -5.33 -11.21 -7.56
C THR A 96 -4.14 -12.10 -7.94
N ILE A 97 -3.23 -11.59 -8.79
CA ILE A 97 -2.05 -12.32 -9.25
C ILE A 97 -1.06 -12.57 -8.11
N GLU A 98 -0.82 -11.55 -7.27
CA GLU A 98 0.12 -11.67 -6.16
C GLU A 98 -0.44 -12.53 -5.02
N GLY A 99 -1.76 -12.53 -4.84
CA GLY A 99 -2.47 -13.48 -3.98
C GLY A 99 -2.34 -13.17 -2.49
N LYS A 100 -2.36 -14.24 -1.69
CA LYS A 100 -2.43 -14.15 -0.22
C LYS A 100 -1.10 -13.76 0.42
N ASP A 101 -1.19 -13.20 1.62
CA ASP A 101 -0.05 -12.86 2.48
C ASP A 101 0.94 -11.84 1.84
N ALA A 102 0.54 -11.16 0.77
CA ALA A 102 1.34 -10.15 0.06
C ALA A 102 1.33 -8.80 0.79
N PHE A 103 2.42 -8.06 0.63
CA PHE A 103 2.66 -6.77 1.29
C PHE A 103 2.70 -5.68 0.22
N TYR A 104 2.03 -4.57 0.47
CA TYR A 104 1.87 -3.50 -0.50
C TYR A 104 2.30 -2.15 0.06
N VAL A 105 2.99 -1.37 -0.76
CA VAL A 105 3.11 0.08 -0.62
C VAL A 105 2.42 0.69 -1.82
N PHE A 106 1.53 1.64 -1.60
CA PHE A 106 0.89 2.39 -2.67
C PHE A 106 1.44 3.81 -2.74
N ASP A 107 1.37 4.41 -3.93
CA ASP A 107 1.55 5.86 -4.07
C ASP A 107 0.48 6.66 -3.32
N SER A 108 0.70 7.98 -3.23
CA SER A 108 -0.21 8.89 -2.56
C SER A 108 -1.62 8.82 -3.14
N LEU A 109 -2.58 8.53 -2.28
CA LEU A 109 -3.98 8.50 -2.66
C LEU A 109 -4.50 9.90 -3.00
N SER A 110 -3.92 10.94 -2.42
CA SER A 110 -4.27 12.33 -2.76
C SER A 110 -3.97 12.63 -4.24
N SER A 111 -3.00 11.94 -4.87
CA SER A 111 -2.76 12.05 -6.31
C SER A 111 -3.88 11.49 -7.17
N LEU A 112 -4.75 10.63 -6.63
CA LEU A 112 -5.94 10.15 -7.36
C LEU A 112 -7.07 11.18 -7.36
N GLN A 113 -7.13 12.09 -6.38
CA GLN A 113 -8.13 13.17 -6.36
C GLN A 113 -7.97 14.12 -7.53
N SER A 114 -6.72 14.46 -7.89
CA SER A 114 -6.44 15.33 -9.03
C SER A 114 -6.89 14.74 -10.36
N VAL A 115 -6.97 13.40 -10.48
CA VAL A 115 -7.35 12.71 -11.71
C VAL A 115 -8.84 12.40 -11.78
N TRP A 116 -9.48 12.05 -10.64
CA TRP A 116 -10.88 11.60 -10.61
C TRP A 116 -11.88 12.65 -10.11
N TYR A 117 -11.43 13.89 -9.92
CA TYR A 117 -12.21 15.11 -9.69
C TYR A 117 -13.12 15.14 -8.45
N THR A 118 -13.33 14.02 -7.75
CA THR A 118 -14.25 13.94 -6.59
C THR A 118 -13.76 12.95 -5.54
N ASP A 119 -13.92 13.31 -4.26
CA ASP A 119 -13.62 12.44 -3.10
C ASP A 119 -14.43 11.14 -3.09
N LEU A 120 -15.62 11.16 -3.71
CA LEU A 120 -16.47 9.99 -3.85
C LEU A 120 -15.76 8.85 -4.60
N MET A 121 -14.95 9.17 -5.60
CA MET A 121 -14.24 8.16 -6.39
C MET A 121 -13.10 7.53 -5.58
N MET A 122 -12.40 8.30 -4.75
CA MET A 122 -11.45 7.75 -3.80
C MET A 122 -12.15 6.82 -2.79
N GLY A 123 -13.29 7.26 -2.24
CA GLY A 123 -14.10 6.42 -1.34
C GLY A 123 -14.54 5.10 -1.99
N ASN A 124 -14.93 5.14 -3.28
CA ASN A 124 -15.27 3.95 -4.04
C ASN A 124 -14.06 3.03 -4.26
N PHE A 125 -12.87 3.57 -4.53
CA PHE A 125 -11.63 2.78 -4.62
C PHE A 125 -11.39 2.00 -3.34
N PHE A 126 -11.40 2.66 -2.18
CA PHE A 126 -11.24 1.99 -0.88
C PHE A 126 -12.28 0.91 -0.63
N ARG A 127 -13.55 1.19 -0.95
CA ARG A 127 -14.65 0.25 -0.76
C ARG A 127 -14.51 -1.01 -1.61
N VAL A 128 -13.84 -0.93 -2.76
CA VAL A 128 -13.59 -2.08 -3.63
C VAL A 128 -12.30 -2.80 -3.23
N THR A 129 -11.21 -2.05 -3.03
CA THR A 129 -9.86 -2.60 -2.87
C THR A 129 -9.59 -3.14 -1.46
N CYS A 130 -9.93 -2.40 -0.39
CA CYS A 130 -9.55 -2.78 0.97
C CYS A 130 -10.25 -4.04 1.49
N PRO A 131 -11.55 -4.27 1.25
CA PRO A 131 -12.17 -5.55 1.61
C PRO A 131 -11.56 -6.74 0.86
N TYR A 132 -11.02 -6.51 -0.34
CA TYR A 132 -10.37 -7.55 -1.10
C TYR A 132 -8.97 -7.87 -0.56
N LEU A 133 -8.17 -6.82 -0.26
CA LEU A 133 -6.89 -6.94 0.43
C LEU A 133 -7.03 -7.67 1.78
N PHE A 134 -8.07 -7.33 2.54
CA PHE A 134 -8.39 -7.99 3.81
C PHE A 134 -8.67 -9.50 3.63
N LYS A 135 -9.47 -9.88 2.62
CA LYS A 135 -9.76 -11.30 2.32
C LYS A 135 -8.53 -12.13 1.95
N LEU A 136 -7.49 -11.46 1.45
CA LEU A 136 -6.23 -12.08 1.07
C LEU A 136 -5.21 -12.07 2.21
N ASP A 137 -5.58 -11.62 3.41
CA ASP A 137 -4.69 -11.53 4.56
C ASP A 137 -3.42 -10.70 4.24
N THR A 138 -3.58 -9.61 3.49
CA THR A 138 -2.45 -8.77 3.03
C THR A 138 -2.16 -7.63 4.02
N VAL A 139 -1.01 -6.97 3.89
CA VAL A 139 -0.74 -5.71 4.59
C VAL A 139 -0.50 -4.63 3.55
N ALA A 140 -1.18 -3.49 3.66
CA ALA A 140 -1.06 -2.41 2.69
C ALA A 140 -0.80 -1.05 3.35
N TYR A 141 0.18 -0.32 2.84
CA TYR A 141 0.55 1.04 3.28
C TYR A 141 0.11 2.07 2.25
N PHE A 142 -0.56 3.11 2.72
CA PHE A 142 -1.06 4.20 1.89
C PHE A 142 -0.71 5.56 2.51
N PRO A 143 -0.03 6.47 1.79
CA PRO A 143 0.04 7.87 2.19
C PRO A 143 -1.22 8.63 1.79
N LEU A 144 -1.65 9.54 2.66
CA LEU A 144 -2.70 10.52 2.43
C LEU A 144 -2.19 11.90 2.87
N LEU A 145 -2.12 12.82 1.91
CA LEU A 145 -1.79 14.25 2.08
C LEU A 145 -3.07 15.07 2.25
#